data_AF-A0A7X5SC46-F1
#
_entry.id   AF-A0A7X5SC46-F1
#
_cell.length_a   1.000
_cell.length_b   1.000
_cell.length_c   1.000
_cell.angle_alpha   90.00
_cell.angle_beta   90.00
_cell.angle_gamma   90.00
#
_symmetry.space_group_name_H-M   'P 1'
#
loop_
_entity.id
_entity.type
_entity.pdbx_description
1 polymer ?
#
loop_
_entity_poly.entity_id
_entity_poly.type
_entity_poly.pdbx_seq_one_letter_code
_entity_poly.pdbx_strand_id
1 'polypeptide(L)'
;EDATRTEEDFLAEVARVAIAAGATTINLPDTVGFTTPEEIRGMFSRLIASVEGADTVIFSAHCHNDLGLAVANSLAAIEGGARQVECTINGIGERAGNCALEEITMALKVR
;
A
#
# COMPACT_ATOMS: atom_id res chain seq x y z
N GLU A 1 7.59 4.67 4.74
CA GLU A 1 8.91 4.15 4.32
C GLU A 1 9.13 2.79 4.96
N ASP A 2 9.67 1.83 4.22
CA ASP A 2 10.05 0.47 4.67
C ASP A 2 8.98 -0.30 5.47
N ALA A 3 7.71 -0.11 5.12
CA ALA A 3 6.59 -0.66 5.89
C ALA A 3 6.58 -2.19 5.89
N THR A 4 6.94 -2.81 4.76
CA THR A 4 6.90 -4.27 4.58
C THR A 4 7.94 -5.05 5.40
N ARG A 5 8.90 -4.36 6.03
CA ARG A 5 9.90 -4.94 6.95
C ARG A 5 9.83 -4.38 8.37
N THR A 6 8.89 -3.47 8.62
CA THR A 6 8.68 -2.89 9.94
C THR A 6 7.86 -3.86 10.80
N GLU A 7 8.20 -3.98 12.09
CA GLU A 7 7.41 -4.78 13.04
C GLU A 7 5.96 -4.29 13.10
N GLU A 8 4.99 -5.21 13.06
CA GLU A 8 3.57 -4.86 12.90
C GLU A 8 3.06 -3.94 14.03
N ASP A 9 3.44 -4.23 15.27
CA ASP A 9 3.03 -3.43 16.45
C ASP A 9 3.57 -2.00 16.36
N PHE A 10 4.82 -1.83 15.91
CA PHE A 10 5.42 -0.52 15.74
C PHE A 10 4.80 0.25 14.56
N LEU A 11 4.49 -0.45 13.46
CA LEU A 11 3.79 0.15 12.32
C LEU A 11 2.40 0.68 12.74
N ALA A 12 1.66 -0.09 13.54
CA ALA A 12 0.37 0.31 14.09
C ALA A 12 0.49 1.52 15.04
N GLU A 13 1.51 1.53 15.90
CA GLU A 13 1.77 2.66 16.81
C GLU A 13 2.04 3.96 16.02
N VAL A 14 2.93 3.91 15.03
CA VAL A 14 3.28 5.07 14.21
C VAL A 14 2.09 5.57 13.41
N ALA A 15 1.30 4.66 12.82
CA ALA A 15 0.08 5.00 12.10
C ALA A 15 -0.92 5.72 13.03
N ARG A 16 -1.17 5.17 14.23
CA ARG A 16 -2.06 5.78 15.23
C ARG A 16 -1.59 7.19 15.63
N VAL A 17 -0.30 7.37 15.86
CA VAL A 17 0.28 8.68 16.21
C VAL A 17 0.10 9.67 15.06
N ALA A 18 0.34 9.26 13.82
CA ALA A 18 0.15 10.11 12.65
C ALA A 18 -1.33 10.53 12.49
N ILE A 19 -2.26 9.60 12.66
CA ILE A 19 -3.71 9.87 12.61
C ILE A 19 -4.10 10.86 13.72
N ALA A 20 -3.66 10.63 14.97
CA ALA A 20 -3.93 11.53 16.08
C ALA A 20 -3.34 12.94 15.88
N ALA A 21 -2.25 13.05 15.11
CA ALA A 21 -1.64 14.31 14.70
C ALA A 21 -2.36 15.00 13.53
N GLY A 22 -3.41 14.39 12.97
CA GLY A 22 -4.23 14.96 11.91
C GLY A 22 -3.87 14.47 10.50
N ALA A 23 -3.07 13.42 10.35
CA ALA A 23 -2.86 12.80 9.04
C ALA A 23 -4.19 12.21 8.54
N THR A 24 -4.59 12.55 7.31
CA THR A 24 -5.81 12.03 6.66
C THR A 24 -5.53 10.89 5.70
N THR A 25 -4.25 10.66 5.36
CA THR A 25 -3.81 9.57 4.50
C THR A 25 -2.55 8.92 5.08
N ILE A 26 -2.55 7.60 5.21
CA ILE A 26 -1.43 6.79 5.68
C ILE A 26 -0.91 5.94 4.53
N ASN A 27 0.30 6.24 4.06
CA ASN A 27 0.94 5.51 2.96
C ASN A 27 1.88 4.40 3.46
N LEU A 28 1.72 3.20 2.91
CA LEU A 28 2.53 2.03 3.24
C LEU A 28 3.23 1.52 1.96
N PRO A 29 4.53 1.80 1.81
CA PRO A 29 5.27 1.36 0.63
C PRO A 29 5.80 -0.07 0.79
N ASP A 30 5.77 -0.84 -0.31
CA ASP A 30 6.68 -1.97 -0.52
C ASP A 30 8.01 -1.43 -1.05
N THR A 31 8.81 -0.86 -0.13
CA THR A 31 10.05 -0.16 -0.46
C THR A 31 11.04 -1.04 -1.22
N VAL A 32 11.13 -2.32 -0.88
CA VAL A 32 12.08 -3.26 -1.51
C VAL A 32 11.52 -3.89 -2.79
N GLY A 33 10.20 -4.03 -2.91
CA GLY A 33 9.53 -4.59 -4.10
C GLY A 33 9.47 -6.11 -4.13
N PHE A 34 9.64 -6.77 -2.97
CA PHE A 34 9.69 -8.23 -2.85
C PHE A 34 8.44 -8.84 -2.20
N THR A 35 7.48 -8.03 -1.79
CA THR A 35 6.26 -8.52 -1.15
C THR A 35 5.36 -9.22 -2.17
N THR A 36 4.65 -10.26 -1.72
CA THR A 36 3.65 -10.97 -2.54
C THR A 36 2.23 -10.41 -2.31
N PRO A 37 1.27 -10.67 -3.22
CA PRO A 37 -0.09 -10.19 -3.07
C PRO A 37 -0.77 -10.61 -1.76
N GLU A 38 -0.52 -11.82 -1.28
CA GLU A 38 -1.12 -12.31 -0.03
C GLU A 38 -0.55 -11.58 1.20
N GLU A 39 0.77 -11.38 1.23
CA GLU A 39 1.45 -10.68 2.31
C GLU A 39 1.00 -9.22 2.39
N ILE A 40 0.92 -8.51 1.25
CA ILE A 40 0.52 -7.10 1.25
C ILE A 40 -0.96 -6.94 1.64
N ARG A 41 -1.86 -7.80 1.14
CA ARG A 41 -3.26 -7.81 1.58
C ARG A 41 -3.38 -8.05 3.08
N GLY A 42 -2.59 -9.00 3.59
CA GLY A 42 -2.54 -9.32 5.01
C GLY A 42 -2.09 -8.12 5.85
N MET A 43 -1.01 -7.45 5.43
CA MET A 43 -0.49 -6.25 6.10
C MET A 43 -1.56 -5.15 6.19
N PHE A 44 -2.19 -4.78 5.06
CA PHE A 44 -3.22 -3.74 5.05
C PHE A 44 -4.42 -4.11 5.92
N SER A 45 -4.94 -5.33 5.78
CA SER A 45 -6.12 -5.75 6.54
C SER A 45 -5.88 -5.85 8.05
N ARG A 46 -4.72 -6.36 8.48
CA ARG A 46 -4.33 -6.38 9.89
C ARG A 46 -4.12 -4.97 10.45
N LEU A 47 -3.41 -4.11 9.72
CA LEU A 47 -3.13 -2.75 10.19
C LEU A 47 -4.43 -1.94 10.34
N ILE A 48 -5.29 -1.92 9.31
CA ILE A 48 -6.56 -1.20 9.34
C ILE A 48 -7.47 -1.71 10.47
N ALA A 49 -7.47 -3.02 10.74
CA ALA A 49 -8.27 -3.59 11.83
C ALA A 49 -7.73 -3.28 13.23
N SER A 50 -6.44 -2.97 13.36
CA SER A 50 -5.77 -2.79 14.66
C SER A 50 -5.60 -1.33 15.09
N VAL A 51 -5.60 -0.39 14.16
CA VAL A 51 -5.27 1.02 14.43
C VAL A 51 -6.52 1.82 14.79
N GLU A 52 -6.51 2.45 15.97
CA GLU A 52 -7.56 3.39 16.38
C GLU A 52 -7.63 4.60 15.43
N GLY A 53 -8.84 4.94 14.97
CA GLY A 53 -9.08 6.02 14.01
C GLY A 53 -8.80 5.65 12.55
N ALA A 54 -8.48 4.39 12.24
CA ALA A 54 -8.25 3.92 10.88
C ALA A 54 -9.45 4.15 9.93
N ASP A 55 -10.67 4.15 10.46
CA ASP A 55 -11.91 4.42 9.72
C ASP A 55 -12.09 5.89 9.32
N THR A 56 -11.29 6.79 9.88
CA THR A 56 -11.33 8.24 9.62
C THR A 56 -10.34 8.70 8.55
N VAL A 57 -9.49 7.80 8.05
CA VAL A 57 -8.38 8.12 7.13
C VAL A 57 -8.34 7.20 5.93
N ILE A 58 -7.60 7.62 4.90
CA ILE A 58 -7.35 6.82 3.70
C ILE A 58 -6.04 6.05 3.87
N PHE A 59 -6.07 4.75 3.64
CA PHE A 59 -4.84 3.96 3.49
C PHE A 59 -4.41 3.92 2.03
N SER A 60 -3.13 4.24 1.80
CA SER A 60 -2.49 4.33 0.49
C SER A 60 -1.44 3.22 0.34
N ALA A 61 -1.43 2.59 -0.83
CA ALA A 61 -0.41 1.62 -1.22
C ALA A 61 0.58 2.25 -2.21
N HIS A 62 1.86 2.00 -2.01
CA HIS A 62 2.93 2.36 -2.94
C HIS A 62 3.77 1.12 -3.24
N CYS A 63 3.49 0.45 -4.35
CA CYS A 63 4.12 -0.84 -4.67
C CYS A 63 5.20 -0.67 -5.73
N HIS A 64 6.39 -1.20 -5.45
CA HIS A 64 7.49 -1.31 -6.41
C HIS A 64 7.43 -2.62 -7.21
N ASN A 65 8.09 -2.63 -8.36
CA ASN A 65 7.92 -3.66 -9.38
C ASN A 65 9.13 -4.61 -9.52
N ASP A 66 9.97 -4.73 -8.50
CA ASP A 66 11.22 -5.51 -8.55
C ASP A 66 11.01 -7.00 -8.90
N LEU A 67 9.85 -7.57 -8.56
CA LEU A 67 9.45 -8.93 -8.96
C LEU A 67 8.37 -8.96 -10.07
N GLY A 68 8.04 -7.82 -10.69
CA GLY A 68 6.96 -7.73 -11.68
C GLY A 68 5.55 -7.80 -11.08
N LEU A 69 5.41 -7.53 -9.77
CA LEU A 69 4.17 -7.71 -9.01
C LEU A 69 3.50 -6.40 -8.56
N ALA A 70 4.00 -5.22 -8.96
CA ALA A 70 3.51 -3.96 -8.41
C ALA A 70 2.00 -3.75 -8.58
N VAL A 71 1.45 -4.09 -9.74
CA VAL A 71 0.00 -3.98 -10.02
C VAL A 71 -0.79 -5.00 -9.21
N ALA A 72 -0.32 -6.26 -9.15
CA ALA A 72 -0.98 -7.30 -8.37
C ALA A 72 -1.00 -6.96 -6.87
N ASN A 73 0.12 -6.46 -6.34
CA ASN A 73 0.25 -6.01 -4.97
C ASN A 73 -0.66 -4.80 -4.67
N SER A 74 -0.78 -3.87 -5.62
CA SER A 74 -1.67 -2.71 -5.48
C SER A 74 -3.15 -3.12 -5.43
N LEU A 75 -3.59 -4.05 -6.29
CA LEU A 75 -4.94 -4.63 -6.23
C LEU A 75 -5.18 -5.36 -4.90
N ALA A 76 -4.21 -6.15 -4.45
CA ALA A 76 -4.30 -6.86 -3.20
C ALA A 76 -4.34 -5.94 -1.97
N ALA A 77 -3.65 -4.80 -2.01
CA ALA A 77 -3.78 -3.77 -0.99
C ALA A 77 -5.18 -3.15 -0.96
N ILE A 78 -5.81 -2.93 -2.13
CA ILE A 78 -7.22 -2.47 -2.23
C ILE A 78 -8.16 -3.51 -1.60
N GLU A 79 -7.97 -4.80 -1.89
CA GLU A 79 -8.70 -5.90 -1.24
C GLU A 79 -8.49 -5.91 0.28
N GLY A 80 -7.30 -5.55 0.73
CA GLY A 80 -6.95 -5.40 2.15
C GLY A 80 -7.55 -4.16 2.82
N GLY A 81 -8.19 -3.26 2.07
CA GLY A 81 -8.86 -2.07 2.60
C GLY A 81 -8.27 -0.73 2.13
N ALA A 82 -7.15 -0.72 1.40
CA ALA A 82 -6.60 0.51 0.83
C ALA A 82 -7.62 1.17 -0.11
N ARG A 83 -7.58 2.51 -0.17
CA ARG A 83 -8.45 3.32 -1.03
C ARG A 83 -7.68 4.30 -1.90
N GLN A 84 -6.35 4.34 -1.76
CA GLN A 84 -5.44 5.08 -2.62
C GLN A 84 -4.32 4.17 -3.11
N VAL A 85 -3.89 4.36 -4.34
CA VAL A 85 -2.70 3.73 -4.92
C VAL A 85 -1.81 4.83 -5.47
N GLU A 86 -0.58 4.90 -4.97
CA GLU A 86 0.49 5.69 -5.56
C GLU A 86 1.09 4.89 -6.73
N CYS A 87 1.01 5.48 -7.91
CA CYS A 87 1.41 4.86 -9.18
C CYS A 87 1.91 5.94 -10.14
N THR A 88 2.44 5.52 -11.28
CA THR A 88 3.04 6.42 -12.28
C THR A 88 2.67 5.98 -13.69
N ILE A 89 2.68 6.94 -14.63
CA ILE A 89 2.49 6.63 -16.06
C ILE A 89 3.63 5.72 -16.52
N ASN A 90 3.31 4.61 -17.18
CA ASN A 90 4.27 3.60 -17.63
C ASN A 90 5.07 2.94 -16.50
N GLY A 91 4.62 3.05 -15.25
CA GLY A 91 5.34 2.50 -14.10
C GLY A 91 6.73 3.12 -13.86
N ILE A 92 6.99 4.34 -14.36
CA ILE A 92 8.30 4.97 -14.21
C ILE A 92 8.68 5.18 -12.74
N GLY A 93 9.88 4.74 -12.36
CA GLY A 93 10.42 4.84 -11.01
C GLY A 93 11.85 4.34 -10.96
N GLU A 94 12.47 4.38 -9.77
CA GLU A 94 13.78 3.75 -9.57
C GLU A 94 13.72 2.22 -9.77
N ARG A 95 14.87 1.61 -10.07
CA ARG A 95 15.02 0.16 -10.29
C ARG A 95 14.06 -0.37 -11.36
N ALA A 96 13.22 -1.34 -11.02
CA ALA A 96 12.22 -1.94 -11.91
C ALA A 96 10.94 -1.09 -12.04
N GLY A 97 10.85 0.02 -11.30
CA GLY A 97 9.76 0.97 -11.40
C GLY A 97 8.64 0.78 -10.36
N ASN A 98 7.57 1.53 -10.57
CA ASN A 98 6.39 1.61 -9.73
C ASN A 98 5.22 0.83 -10.35
N CYS A 99 4.11 0.73 -9.61
CA CYS A 99 2.81 0.37 -10.17
C CYS A 99 2.46 1.29 -11.36
N ALA A 100 2.08 0.69 -12.49
CA ALA A 100 1.70 1.40 -13.71
C ALA A 100 0.24 1.88 -13.63
N LEU A 101 0.03 3.19 -13.74
CA LEU A 101 -1.28 3.85 -13.58
C LEU A 101 -2.32 3.29 -14.57
N GLU A 102 -1.94 3.16 -15.83
CA GLU A 102 -2.81 2.65 -16.88
C GLU A 102 -3.22 1.19 -16.66
N GLU A 103 -2.34 0.35 -16.12
CA GLU A 103 -2.63 -1.05 -15.85
C GLU A 103 -3.61 -1.20 -14.68
N ILE A 104 -3.34 -0.53 -13.55
CA ILE A 104 -4.22 -0.60 -12.37
C ILE A 104 -5.60 0.01 -12.66
N THR A 105 -5.65 1.12 -13.41
CA THR A 105 -6.91 1.76 -13.80
C THR A 105 -7.75 0.84 -14.68
N MET A 106 -7.14 0.19 -15.67
CA MET A 106 -7.86 -0.70 -16.56
C MET A 106 -8.26 -2.01 -15.87
N ALA A 107 -7.45 -2.53 -14.95
CA ALA A 107 -7.81 -3.68 -14.13
C ALA A 107 -9.09 -3.43 -13.31
N LEU A 108 -9.19 -2.27 -12.63
CA LEU A 108 -10.37 -1.87 -11.85
C LEU A 108 -11.61 -1.53 -12.71
N LYS A 109 -11.42 -1.21 -13.98
CA LYS A 109 -12.54 -0.89 -14.90
C LYS A 109 -13.17 -2.12 -15.52
N VAL A 110 -12.35 -3.14 -15.80
CA VAL A 110 -12.75 -4.35 -16.55
C VAL A 110 -13.17 -5.50 -15.62
N ARG A 111 -12.92 -5.35 -14.32
CA ARG A 111 -13.28 -6.29 -13.26
C ARG A 111 -14.16 -5.58 -12.26
#